data_AF-A0A6F8ZY56-F1
#
_entry.id   AF-A0A6F8ZY56-F1
#
_cell.length_a   1.000
_cell.length_b   1.000
_cell.length_c   1.000
_cell.angle_alpha   90.00
_cell.angle_beta   90.00
_cell.angle_gamma   90.00
#
_symmetry.space_group_name_H-M   'P 1'
#
loop_
_entity.id
_entity.type
_entity.pdbx_description
1 polymer ?
#
loop_
_entity_poly.entity_id
_entity_poly.type
_entity_poly.pdbx_seq_one_letter_code
_entity_poly.pdbx_strand_id
1 'polypeptide(L)'
;MTTAARPTFEPARGGRGKGEGDLSALSKQYSSRDLPGHTKIKYRQLTQDAPEEVRARDFRRELEERERVAVREKTRERGPREHTTSSSSSSKRPRLDQIPAANLDADDPLTDDEEEDDSEEDSDDDDTAALLAELEKIKKERAEEQERKEREQKAEEERIRMENILILR
;
A
#
# COMPACT_ATOMS: atom_id res chain seq x y z
N MET A 1 -5.28 44.67 -14.67
CA MET A 1 -5.38 43.19 -14.60
C MET A 1 -4.22 42.69 -13.75
N THR A 2 -4.44 41.76 -12.82
CA THR A 2 -3.38 41.24 -11.92
C THR A 2 -2.66 40.05 -12.57
N THR A 3 -1.35 39.95 -12.35
CA THR A 3 -0.45 38.95 -12.97
C THR A 3 -0.20 37.73 -12.08
N ALA A 4 -1.02 37.54 -11.04
CA ALA A 4 -0.82 36.48 -10.04
C ALA A 4 -1.10 35.08 -10.60
N ALA A 5 -2.07 34.94 -11.50
CA ALA A 5 -2.32 33.69 -12.21
C ALA A 5 -1.27 33.52 -13.31
N ARG A 6 -0.31 32.61 -13.08
CA ARG A 6 0.77 32.28 -14.01
C ARG A 6 0.83 30.76 -14.23
N PRO A 7 1.07 30.30 -15.48
CA PRO A 7 1.32 28.89 -15.74
C PRO A 7 2.66 28.43 -15.14
N THR A 8 2.75 27.16 -14.78
CA THR A 8 4.01 26.52 -14.38
C THR A 8 4.72 25.99 -15.62
N PHE A 9 5.82 26.61 -16.02
CA PHE A 9 6.62 26.15 -17.17
C PHE A 9 7.64 25.06 -16.78
N GLU A 10 8.07 25.05 -15.53
CA GLU A 10 8.98 24.06 -14.97
C GLU A 10 8.34 23.41 -13.74
N PRO A 11 8.33 22.06 -13.63
CA PRO A 11 7.80 21.36 -12.47
C PRO A 11 8.78 21.39 -11.30
N ALA A 12 8.28 21.20 -10.08
CA ALA A 12 9.12 21.02 -8.90
C ALA A 12 9.96 19.73 -9.01
N ARG A 13 11.23 19.80 -8.60
CA ARG A 13 12.15 18.65 -8.60
C ARG A 13 12.13 17.97 -7.23
N GLY A 14 12.06 16.64 -7.22
CA GLY A 14 12.24 15.83 -6.01
C GLY A 14 13.70 15.81 -5.53
N GLY A 15 13.95 15.25 -4.35
CA GLY A 15 15.28 15.14 -3.72
C GLY A 15 15.53 16.09 -2.56
N ARG A 16 14.51 16.86 -2.14
CA ARG A 16 14.60 17.84 -1.04
C ARG A 16 13.51 17.66 0.02
N GLY A 17 12.59 16.71 -0.18
CA GLY A 17 11.47 16.45 0.72
C GLY A 17 11.76 15.41 1.81
N LYS A 18 10.72 15.12 2.61
CA LYS A 18 10.72 14.06 3.63
C LYS A 18 11.10 12.73 2.99
N GLY A 19 12.19 12.12 3.45
CA GLY A 19 12.65 10.81 2.97
C GLY A 19 13.50 10.83 1.69
N GLU A 20 13.77 11.98 1.07
CA GLU A 20 14.46 12.08 -0.22
C GLU A 20 15.95 12.50 -0.12
N GLY A 21 16.57 12.29 1.04
CA GLY A 21 17.95 12.65 1.33
C GLY A 21 18.41 12.05 2.66
N ASP A 22 18.88 12.88 3.58
CA ASP A 22 19.19 12.48 4.96
C ASP A 22 17.91 12.23 5.77
N LEU A 23 17.11 11.23 5.38
CA LEU A 23 15.85 10.74 5.99
C LEU A 23 15.03 11.81 6.73
N SER A 24 15.04 13.03 6.17
CA SER A 24 14.75 14.31 6.81
C SER A 24 14.88 14.29 8.35
N ALA A 25 16.10 14.29 8.89
CA ALA A 25 16.39 14.54 10.31
C ALA A 25 15.37 13.87 11.25
N LEU A 26 15.15 12.55 11.07
CA LEU A 26 14.16 11.70 11.72
C LEU A 26 12.93 12.46 12.28
N SER A 27 12.16 13.08 11.41
CA SER A 27 10.84 13.59 11.81
C SER A 27 9.99 12.46 12.37
N LYS A 28 9.43 12.66 13.57
CA LYS A 28 8.50 11.71 14.22
C LYS A 28 7.10 11.71 13.58
N GLN A 29 6.90 12.51 12.53
CA GLN A 29 5.61 12.61 11.85
C GLN A 29 5.43 11.47 10.84
N TYR A 30 4.33 10.73 10.97
CA TYR A 30 3.88 9.72 10.02
C TYR A 30 2.42 9.94 9.65
N SER A 31 2.04 9.62 8.41
CA SER A 31 0.66 9.65 7.97
C SER A 31 -0.07 8.38 8.41
N SER A 32 -1.42 8.43 8.48
CA SER A 32 -2.23 7.22 8.67
C SER A 32 -1.99 6.15 7.58
N ARG A 33 -1.59 6.59 6.38
CA ARG A 33 -1.23 5.70 5.26
C ARG A 33 0.15 5.04 5.39
N ASP A 34 1.02 5.59 6.23
CA ASP A 34 2.37 5.06 6.47
C ASP A 34 2.38 3.99 7.57
N LEU A 35 1.24 3.68 8.20
CA LEU A 35 1.14 2.59 9.16
C LEU A 35 1.41 1.24 8.46
N PRO A 36 1.90 0.22 9.20
CA PRO A 36 2.20 -1.08 8.63
C PRO A 36 0.99 -1.71 7.90
N GLY A 37 1.07 -1.77 6.58
CA GLY A 37 0.11 -2.40 5.69
C GLY A 37 0.82 -3.28 4.67
N HIS A 38 0.28 -4.47 4.39
CA HIS A 38 0.86 -5.42 3.43
C HIS A 38 2.35 -5.72 3.68
N THR A 39 2.70 -6.08 4.91
CA THR A 39 4.08 -6.41 5.33
C THR A 39 4.64 -7.70 4.74
N LYS A 40 3.85 -8.45 3.96
CA LYS A 40 4.23 -9.71 3.32
C LYS A 40 4.03 -9.63 1.81
N ILE A 41 5.12 -9.74 1.06
CA ILE A 41 5.09 -9.81 -0.40
C ILE A 41 4.66 -11.23 -0.81
N LYS A 42 3.67 -11.32 -1.71
CA LYS A 42 3.24 -12.58 -2.31
C LYS A 42 4.14 -12.94 -3.48
N TYR A 43 4.54 -14.20 -3.57
CA TYR A 43 5.31 -14.73 -4.70
C TYR A 43 4.40 -15.51 -5.65
N ARG A 44 4.72 -15.45 -6.94
CA ARG A 44 4.03 -16.26 -7.96
C ARG A 44 4.31 -17.73 -7.68
N GLN A 45 3.25 -18.51 -7.55
CA GLN A 45 3.34 -19.96 -7.47
C GLN A 45 3.62 -20.55 -8.86
N LEU A 46 4.04 -21.82 -8.93
CA LEU A 46 4.34 -22.52 -10.18
C LEU A 46 3.26 -22.28 -11.25
N THR A 47 1.99 -22.55 -10.94
CA THR A 47 0.84 -22.37 -11.84
C THR A 47 0.42 -20.92 -12.14
N GLN A 48 1.11 -19.92 -11.58
CA GLN A 48 0.80 -18.48 -11.71
C GLN A 48 1.86 -17.71 -12.50
N ASP A 49 2.53 -18.41 -13.42
CA ASP A 49 3.71 -17.93 -14.15
C ASP A 49 4.90 -17.68 -13.22
N ALA A 50 5.30 -18.72 -12.49
CA ALA A 50 6.60 -18.69 -11.82
C ALA A 50 7.72 -18.45 -12.84
N PRO A 51 8.79 -17.72 -12.46
CA PRO A 51 9.86 -17.34 -13.38
C PRO A 51 10.59 -18.55 -13.98
N GLU A 52 10.55 -19.70 -13.31
CA GLU A 52 11.13 -20.95 -13.78
C GLU A 52 10.36 -21.53 -14.98
N GLU A 53 9.03 -21.55 -14.90
CA GLU A 53 8.17 -22.01 -16.00
C GLU A 53 8.23 -21.07 -17.20
N VAL A 54 8.18 -19.76 -16.94
CA VAL A 54 8.28 -18.71 -17.97
C VAL A 54 9.58 -18.83 -18.74
N ARG A 55 10.69 -19.18 -18.09
CA ARG A 55 12.00 -19.35 -18.73
C ARG A 55 12.05 -20.56 -19.65
N ALA A 56 11.31 -21.62 -19.33
CA ALA A 56 11.27 -22.86 -20.12
C ALA A 56 10.26 -22.80 -21.28
N ARG A 57 9.36 -21.80 -21.31
CA ARG A 57 8.26 -21.71 -22.26
C ARG A 57 8.68 -21.07 -23.59
N ASP A 58 8.23 -21.65 -24.69
CA ASP A 58 8.35 -21.04 -26.02
C ASP A 58 7.09 -20.24 -26.37
N PHE A 59 7.13 -18.94 -26.07
CA PHE A 59 6.01 -18.03 -26.29
C PHE A 59 5.67 -17.84 -27.77
N ARG A 60 6.61 -18.02 -28.70
CA ARG A 60 6.35 -17.78 -30.13
C ARG A 60 5.37 -18.82 -30.66
N ARG A 61 5.63 -20.09 -30.34
CA ARG A 61 4.79 -21.21 -30.75
C ARG A 61 3.42 -21.16 -30.10
N GLU A 62 3.36 -20.91 -28.78
CA GLU A 62 2.09 -20.83 -28.05
C GLU A 62 1.21 -19.69 -28.55
N LEU A 63 1.81 -18.52 -28.83
CA LEU A 63 1.10 -17.37 -29.38
C LEU A 63 0.51 -17.70 -30.75
N GLU A 64 1.29 -18.28 -31.66
CA GLU A 64 0.80 -18.65 -32.99
C GLU A 64 -0.34 -19.67 -32.93
N GLU A 65 -0.25 -20.66 -32.02
CA GLU A 65 -1.31 -21.63 -31.80
C GLU A 65 -2.59 -20.96 -31.28
N ARG A 66 -2.46 -20.09 -30.27
CA ARG A 66 -3.59 -19.36 -29.68
C ARG A 66 -4.23 -18.41 -30.69
N GLU A 67 -3.44 -17.75 -31.53
CA GLU A 67 -3.94 -16.94 -32.64
C GLU A 67 -4.67 -17.79 -33.68
N ARG A 68 -4.14 -18.95 -34.04
CA ARG A 68 -4.80 -19.87 -34.99
C ARG A 68 -6.16 -20.33 -34.46
N VAL A 69 -6.25 -20.66 -33.17
CA VAL A 69 -7.51 -21.01 -32.51
C VAL A 69 -8.46 -19.82 -32.47
N ALA A 70 -8.00 -18.64 -32.07
CA ALA A 70 -8.82 -17.43 -32.00
C ALA A 70 -9.36 -17.00 -33.38
N VAL A 71 -8.55 -17.11 -34.44
CA VAL A 71 -8.98 -16.85 -35.82
C VAL A 71 -10.01 -17.89 -36.27
N ARG A 72 -9.80 -19.17 -35.95
CA ARG A 72 -10.76 -20.23 -36.26
C ARG A 72 -12.09 -19.98 -35.55
N GLU A 73 -12.06 -19.64 -34.27
CA GLU A 73 -13.25 -19.31 -33.47
C GLU A 73 -13.97 -18.10 -34.07
N LYS A 74 -13.25 -16.99 -34.32
CA LYS A 74 -13.80 -15.78 -34.95
C LYS A 74 -14.45 -16.07 -36.30
N THR A 75 -13.85 -16.94 -37.12
CA THR A 75 -14.39 -17.32 -38.44
C THR A 75 -15.63 -18.19 -38.30
N ARG A 76 -15.66 -19.06 -37.27
CA ARG A 76 -16.80 -19.93 -36.96
C ARG A 76 -17.98 -19.16 -36.36
N GLU A 77 -17.71 -18.15 -35.54
CA GLU A 77 -18.70 -17.26 -34.93
C GLU A 77 -19.26 -16.26 -35.95
N ARG A 78 -18.44 -15.76 -36.88
CA ARG A 78 -18.88 -14.78 -37.89
C ARG A 78 -19.60 -15.38 -39.09
N GLY A 79 -19.41 -16.67 -39.40
CA GLY A 79 -20.00 -17.34 -40.56
C GLY A 79 -19.66 -16.68 -41.91
N PRO A 80 -19.93 -17.34 -43.06
CA PRO A 80 -19.72 -16.73 -44.37
C PRO A 80 -20.84 -15.73 -44.66
N ARG A 81 -20.78 -14.54 -44.06
CA ARG A 81 -21.58 -13.39 -44.48
C ARG A 81 -20.68 -12.32 -45.07
N GLU A 82 -20.80 -12.23 -46.39
CA GLU A 82 -20.55 -11.09 -47.25
C GLU A 82 -19.21 -10.36 -47.14
N HIS A 83 -18.45 -10.58 -48.21
CA HIS A 83 -17.58 -9.63 -48.85
C HIS A 83 -18.35 -8.35 -49.21
N THR A 84 -18.63 -7.44 -48.27
CA THR A 84 -19.12 -6.09 -48.58
C THR A 84 -18.33 -5.03 -47.79
N THR A 85 -17.61 -4.21 -48.57
CA THR A 85 -17.18 -2.85 -48.26
C THR A 85 -16.22 -2.64 -47.09
N SER A 86 -14.94 -2.94 -47.31
CA SER A 86 -13.87 -2.14 -46.74
C SER A 86 -13.82 -0.78 -47.46
N SER A 87 -14.62 0.18 -47.01
CA SER A 87 -14.51 1.58 -47.42
C SER A 87 -14.74 2.51 -46.24
N SER A 88 -13.63 3.02 -45.71
CA SER A 88 -13.46 4.39 -45.20
C SER A 88 -14.67 5.08 -44.57
N SER A 89 -14.61 5.31 -43.24
CA SER A 89 -14.85 6.65 -42.69
C SER A 89 -14.54 6.69 -41.20
N SER A 90 -13.30 7.07 -40.90
CA SER A 90 -12.99 7.89 -39.73
C SER A 90 -13.92 9.11 -39.73
N SER A 91 -14.91 9.16 -38.85
CA SER A 91 -15.48 10.41 -38.29
C SER A 91 -16.75 10.13 -37.47
N LYS A 92 -16.74 10.61 -36.22
CA LYS A 92 -17.90 10.91 -35.36
C LYS A 92 -18.55 9.71 -34.65
N ARG A 93 -17.94 9.28 -33.54
CA ARG A 93 -18.73 8.89 -32.36
C ARG A 93 -19.01 10.14 -31.52
N PRO A 94 -20.26 10.45 -31.16
CA PRO A 94 -20.57 11.58 -30.28
C PRO A 94 -19.98 11.31 -28.91
N ARG A 95 -19.32 12.33 -28.35
CA ARG A 95 -18.83 12.34 -26.98
C ARG A 95 -20.05 12.22 -26.07
N LEU A 96 -20.07 11.18 -25.24
CA LEU A 96 -21.01 11.09 -24.12
C LEU A 96 -20.58 12.17 -23.13
N ASP A 97 -21.25 13.31 -23.22
CA ASP A 97 -21.11 14.43 -22.32
C ASP A 97 -21.37 14.01 -20.87
N GLN A 98 -20.42 14.38 -20.02
CA GLN A 98 -20.64 14.93 -18.68
C GLN A 98 -21.64 14.19 -17.77
N ILE A 99 -21.09 13.31 -16.94
CA ILE A 99 -21.70 13.00 -15.64
C ILE A 99 -21.56 14.28 -14.79
N PRO A 100 -22.64 14.95 -14.37
CA PRO A 100 -22.52 16.07 -13.44
C PRO A 100 -21.96 15.52 -12.14
N ALA A 101 -20.92 16.18 -11.61
CA ALA A 101 -20.38 15.93 -10.29
C ALA A 101 -21.52 16.06 -9.28
N ALA A 102 -22.04 14.91 -8.85
CA ALA A 102 -22.78 14.82 -7.63
C ALA A 102 -21.77 15.11 -6.52
N ASN A 103 -21.78 16.35 -6.03
CA ASN A 103 -21.25 16.66 -4.71
C ASN A 103 -22.15 15.92 -3.71
N LEU A 104 -21.90 14.62 -3.54
CA LEU A 104 -22.37 13.88 -2.39
C LEU A 104 -21.39 14.19 -1.27
N ASP A 105 -21.76 15.18 -0.47
CA ASP A 105 -21.33 15.31 0.90
C ASP A 105 -21.82 14.07 1.66
N ALA A 106 -20.91 13.22 2.09
CA ALA A 106 -21.20 11.94 2.75
C ALA A 106 -20.24 11.67 3.91
N ASP A 107 -19.71 12.74 4.53
CA ASP A 107 -19.03 12.69 5.83
C ASP A 107 -19.79 13.62 6.80
N ASP A 108 -21.09 13.37 6.98
CA ASP A 108 -21.80 13.86 8.16
C ASP A 108 -21.39 12.95 9.34
N PRO A 109 -20.67 13.45 10.35
CA PRO A 109 -20.33 12.64 11.50
C PRO A 109 -21.62 12.25 12.21
N LEU A 110 -21.95 10.97 12.17
CA LEU A 110 -22.83 10.38 13.17
C LEU A 110 -22.22 10.72 14.53
N THR A 111 -22.84 11.68 15.21
CA THR A 111 -22.72 11.87 16.64
C THR A 111 -23.09 10.54 17.27
N ASP A 112 -22.06 9.81 17.71
CA ASP A 112 -22.24 8.68 18.61
C ASP A 112 -22.76 9.29 19.89
N ASP A 113 -24.09 9.24 20.04
CA ASP A 113 -24.79 9.67 21.24
C ASP A 113 -24.14 8.97 22.44
N GLU A 114 -23.68 9.79 23.37
CA GLU A 114 -23.27 9.39 24.70
C GLU A 114 -24.48 8.78 25.41
N GLU A 115 -24.68 7.47 25.29
CA GLU A 115 -25.57 6.69 26.15
C GLU A 115 -24.70 5.99 27.20
N GLU A 116 -24.53 6.71 28.31
CA GLU A 116 -24.15 6.23 29.63
C GLU A 116 -25.19 5.21 30.11
N ASP A 117 -24.93 3.91 29.89
CA ASP A 117 -25.69 2.83 30.55
C ASP A 117 -24.85 2.26 31.70
N ASP A 118 -25.05 2.88 32.85
CA ASP A 118 -24.59 2.45 34.17
C ASP A 118 -25.39 1.22 34.61
N SER A 119 -24.98 0.05 34.12
CA SER A 119 -25.52 -1.24 34.56
C SER A 119 -24.58 -1.87 35.60
N GLU A 120 -24.81 -1.53 36.86
CA GLU A 120 -24.30 -2.29 38.01
C GLU A 120 -24.91 -3.70 38.04
N GLU A 121 -24.11 -4.72 37.73
CA GLU A 121 -24.45 -6.12 37.98
C GLU A 121 -23.35 -6.81 38.80
N ASP A 122 -23.72 -7.12 40.05
CA ASP A 122 -23.02 -7.85 41.10
C ASP A 122 -22.61 -9.27 40.65
N SER A 123 -21.31 -9.53 40.44
CA SER A 123 -20.76 -10.89 40.29
C SER A 123 -19.22 -10.96 40.33
N ASP A 124 -18.71 -11.55 41.42
CA ASP A 124 -17.37 -12.13 41.70
C ASP A 124 -16.10 -11.25 41.56
N ASP A 125 -15.72 -10.65 42.69
CA ASP A 125 -14.58 -9.73 42.97
C ASP A 125 -13.17 -10.40 42.96
N ASP A 126 -13.05 -11.71 42.70
CA ASP A 126 -11.76 -12.43 42.78
C ASP A 126 -11.02 -12.54 41.43
N ASP A 127 -11.74 -12.65 40.30
CA ASP A 127 -11.13 -12.89 38.99
C ASP A 127 -10.58 -11.60 38.35
N THR A 128 -11.16 -10.44 38.66
CA THR A 128 -10.73 -9.13 38.15
C THR A 128 -9.42 -8.67 38.80
N ALA A 129 -9.28 -8.89 40.11
CA ALA A 129 -8.08 -8.58 40.88
C ALA A 129 -6.87 -9.41 40.42
N ALA A 130 -7.08 -10.70 40.12
CA ALA A 130 -6.04 -11.58 39.59
C ALA A 130 -5.53 -11.09 38.22
N LEU A 131 -6.43 -10.64 37.35
CA LEU A 131 -6.09 -10.18 36.00
C LEU A 131 -5.30 -8.85 36.01
N LEU A 132 -5.65 -7.92 36.91
CA LEU A 132 -4.89 -6.68 37.09
C LEU A 132 -3.46 -6.94 37.61
N ALA A 133 -3.29 -7.85 38.57
CA ALA A 133 -1.98 -8.24 39.08
C ALA A 133 -1.09 -8.89 38.00
N GLU A 134 -1.68 -9.72 37.13
CA GLU A 134 -0.95 -10.32 36.01
C GLU A 134 -0.53 -9.28 34.97
N LEU A 135 -1.38 -8.29 34.66
CA LEU A 135 -1.03 -7.19 33.78
C LEU A 135 0.11 -6.33 34.32
N GLU A 136 0.13 -6.05 35.62
CA GLU A 136 1.23 -5.35 36.27
C GLU A 136 2.54 -6.13 36.21
N LYS A 137 2.48 -7.45 36.41
CA LYS A 137 3.63 -8.35 36.28
C LYS A 137 4.19 -8.35 34.86
N ILE A 138 3.33 -8.43 33.84
CA ILE A 138 3.72 -8.37 32.42
C ILE A 138 4.33 -7.01 32.08
N LYS A 139 3.77 -5.91 32.57
CA LYS A 139 4.32 -4.55 32.35
C LYS A 139 5.69 -4.39 32.99
N LYS A 140 5.88 -4.90 34.20
CA LYS A 140 7.16 -4.84 34.91
C LYS A 140 8.23 -5.68 34.21
N GLU A 141 7.90 -6.89 33.78
CA GLU A 141 8.82 -7.77 33.05
C GLU A 141 9.24 -7.16 31.70
N ARG A 142 8.29 -6.58 30.96
CA ARG A 142 8.61 -5.85 29.71
C ARG A 142 9.49 -4.64 29.94
N ALA A 143 9.26 -3.87 30.99
CA ALA A 143 10.06 -2.69 31.29
C ALA A 143 11.51 -3.08 31.61
N GLU A 144 11.71 -4.16 32.36
CA GLU A 144 13.05 -4.68 32.70
C GLU A 144 13.76 -5.26 31.47
N GLU A 145 13.05 -5.99 30.61
CA GLU A 145 13.62 -6.49 29.35
C GLU A 145 14.01 -5.35 28.39
N GLN A 146 13.17 -4.32 28.29
CA GLN A 146 13.47 -3.13 27.49
C GLN A 146 14.70 -2.39 28.03
N GLU A 147 14.79 -2.19 29.35
CA GLU A 147 15.95 -1.53 29.96
C GLU A 147 17.24 -2.35 29.76
N ARG A 148 17.16 -3.68 29.86
CA ARG A 148 18.31 -4.56 29.59
C ARG A 148 18.78 -4.43 28.14
N LYS A 149 17.84 -4.41 27.19
CA LYS A 149 18.11 -4.27 25.76
C LYS A 149 18.69 -2.90 25.41
N GLU A 150 18.19 -1.83 26.03
CA GLU A 150 18.72 -0.48 25.82
C GLU A 150 20.14 -0.32 26.35
N ARG A 151 20.47 -0.93 27.50
CA ARG A 151 21.85 -0.93 28.01
C ARG A 151 22.82 -1.68 27.09
N GLU A 152 22.39 -2.79 26.52
CA GLU A 152 23.20 -3.57 25.57
C GLU A 152 23.41 -2.80 24.26
N GLN A 153 22.35 -2.21 23.70
CA GLN A 153 22.44 -1.37 22.50
C GLN A 153 23.35 -0.17 22.71
N LYS A 154 23.24 0.50 23.87
CA LYS A 154 24.10 1.64 24.18
C LYS A 154 25.58 1.24 24.30
N ALA A 155 25.87 0.08 24.88
CA ALA A 155 27.24 -0.45 24.96
C ALA A 155 27.79 -0.80 23.56
N GLU A 156 26.97 -1.33 22.67
CA GLU A 156 27.35 -1.64 21.29
C GLU A 156 27.55 -0.36 20.46
N GLU A 157 26.69 0.65 20.62
CA GLU A 157 26.88 1.97 20.01
C GLU A 157 28.15 2.66 20.50
N GLU A 158 28.46 2.60 21.79
CA GLU A 158 29.72 3.13 22.34
C GLU A 158 30.92 2.36 21.81
N ARG A 159 30.80 1.03 21.63
CA ARG A 159 31.86 0.21 21.04
C ARG A 159 32.10 0.56 19.57
N ILE A 160 31.04 0.69 18.78
CA ILE A 160 31.11 1.14 17.38
C ILE A 160 31.67 2.56 17.30
N ARG A 161 31.29 3.45 18.23
CA ARG A 161 31.80 4.81 18.30
C ARG A 161 33.30 4.83 18.61
N MET A 162 33.77 4.01 19.55
CA MET A 162 35.20 3.88 19.86
C MET A 162 35.98 3.25 18.69
N GLU A 163 35.42 2.23 18.05
CA GLU A 163 36.02 1.58 16.87
C GLU A 163 36.13 2.54 15.69
N ASN A 164 35.08 3.30 15.39
CA ASN A 164 35.11 4.34 14.36
C ASN A 164 36.13 5.45 14.68
N ILE A 165 36.29 5.83 15.94
CA ILE A 165 37.33 6.80 16.36
C ILE A 165 38.74 6.22 16.18
N LEU A 166 38.93 4.91 16.38
CA LEU A 166 40.22 4.23 16.22
C LEU A 166 40.59 4.02 14.74
N ILE A 167 39.61 3.78 13.87
CA ILE A 167 39.81 3.56 12.42
C ILE A 167 40.12 4.86 11.66
N LEU A 168 39.75 6.02 12.21
CA LEU A 168 39.93 7.33 11.59
C LEU A 168 41.28 8.03 11.91
N ARG A 169 42.25 7.31 12.49
CA ARG A 169 43.58 7.83 12.85
C ARG A 169 44.69 7.06 12.16
#